data_AF-A0A8B6Y8E1-F1
#
_entry.id   AF-A0A8B6Y8E1-F1
#
_cell.length_a   1.000
_cell.length_b   1.000
_cell.length_c   1.000
_cell.angle_alpha   90.00
_cell.angle_beta   90.00
_cell.angle_gamma   90.00
#
_symmetry.space_group_name_H-M   'P 1'
#
loop_
_entity.id
_entity.type
_entity.pdbx_description
1 polymer ?
#
loop_
_entity_poly.entity_id
_entity_poly.type
_entity_poly.pdbx_seq_one_letter_code
_entity_poly.pdbx_strand_id
1 'polypeptide(L)'
;ATNMITNIREAFKDNVKTLHWMDEVTKARVAEKADSMKDQVGYPSYINNDTRFDIKYKDLKIVSDDLFHNRLSLIKFAHNRMLNKLRKKVDKSEWPMDPQTINAMYSFNQNGMSKEHAIKLPS
;
A
#
# COMPACT_ATOMS: atom_id res chain seq x y z
N ALA A 1 -1.88 17.10 1.21
CA ALA A 1 -1.67 15.82 1.94
C ALA A 1 -0.18 15.46 2.03
N THR A 2 0.56 15.45 0.92
CA THR A 2 1.99 15.10 0.88
C THR A 2 2.87 15.99 1.78
N ASN A 3 2.62 17.32 1.80
CA ASN A 3 3.36 18.24 2.67
C ASN A 3 3.22 17.91 4.17
N MET A 4 2.06 17.42 4.60
CA MET A 4 1.84 17.06 6.01
C MET A 4 2.66 15.84 6.40
N ILE A 5 2.81 14.86 5.51
CA ILE A 5 3.62 13.66 5.76
C ILE A 5 5.11 14.02 5.83
N THR A 6 5.58 14.88 4.92
CA THR A 6 6.95 15.41 4.98
C THR A 6 7.21 16.13 6.30
N ASN A 7 6.31 17.01 6.74
CA ASN A 7 6.47 17.74 7.99
C ASN A 7 6.50 16.81 9.21
N ILE A 8 5.66 15.77 9.24
CA ILE A 8 5.67 14.77 10.32
C ILE A 8 6.99 13.98 10.31
N ARG A 9 7.51 13.62 9.13
CA ARG A 9 8.80 12.93 8.99
C ARG A 9 9.95 13.76 9.53
N GLU A 10 10.02 15.05 9.18
CA GLU A 10 11.06 15.94 9.67
C GLU A 10 10.95 16.17 11.19
N ALA A 11 9.74 16.42 11.70
CA ALA A 11 9.53 16.55 13.15
C ALA A 11 9.94 15.29 13.93
N PHE A 12 9.68 14.10 13.37
CA PHE A 12 10.14 12.83 13.95
C PHE A 12 11.67 12.75 13.98
N LYS A 13 12.34 13.10 12.88
CA LYS A 13 13.81 13.11 12.81
C LYS A 13 14.42 14.09 13.81
N ASP A 14 13.83 15.27 13.97
CA ASP A 14 14.31 16.26 14.93
C ASP A 14 14.13 15.79 16.38
N ASN A 15 13.00 15.17 16.71
CA ASN A 15 12.78 14.57 18.03
C ASN A 15 13.78 13.45 18.34
N VAL A 16 14.16 12.63 17.36
CA VAL A 16 15.14 11.54 17.56
C VAL A 16 16.51 12.09 17.95
N LYS A 17 16.91 13.26 17.42
CA LYS A 17 18.20 13.90 17.76
C LYS A 17 18.29 14.24 19.25
N THR A 18 17.17 14.60 19.89
CA THR A 18 17.12 15.01 21.30
C THR A 18 17.06 13.84 22.29
N LEU A 19 16.95 12.59 21.82
CA LEU A 19 16.82 11.42 22.70
C LEU A 19 18.18 11.01 23.28
N HIS A 20 18.35 11.19 24.61
CA HIS A 20 19.58 10.85 25.31
C HIS A 20 19.81 9.35 25.53
N TRP A 21 18.76 8.53 25.42
CA TRP A 21 18.86 7.07 25.61
C TRP A 21 19.36 6.33 24.36
N MET A 22 19.50 7.03 23.22
CA MET A 22 20.00 6.48 21.96
C MET A 22 21.41 7.00 21.69
N ASP A 23 22.31 6.12 21.26
CA ASP A 23 23.61 6.52 20.75
C ASP A 23 23.51 7.15 19.35
N GLU A 24 24.56 7.85 18.94
CA GLU A 24 24.59 8.59 17.66
C GLU A 24 24.51 7.68 16.44
N VAL A 25 25.03 6.44 16.51
CA VAL A 25 24.94 5.48 15.40
C VAL A 25 23.48 5.05 15.21
N THR A 26 22.79 4.75 16.30
CA THR A 26 21.38 4.37 16.27
C THR A 26 20.50 5.53 15.77
N LYS A 27 20.77 6.78 16.18
CA LYS A 27 20.05 7.96 15.67
C LYS A 27 20.23 8.14 14.16
N ALA A 28 21.45 7.98 13.65
CA ALA A 28 21.71 8.05 12.21
C ALA A 28 20.93 6.98 11.42
N ARG A 29 20.88 5.74 11.94
CA ARG A 29 20.08 4.65 11.33
C ARG A 29 18.58 4.94 11.32
N VAL A 30 18.06 5.58 12.36
CA VAL A 30 16.65 5.98 12.40
C VAL A 30 16.35 7.08 11.38
N ALA A 31 17.26 8.05 11.20
CA ALA A 31 17.11 9.06 10.15
C ALA A 31 17.12 8.44 8.74
N GLU A 32 18.08 7.55 8.45
CA GLU A 32 18.12 6.79 7.18
C GLU A 32 16.82 5.99 6.94
N LYS A 33 16.28 5.37 7.99
CA LYS A 33 15.02 4.65 7.91
C LYS A 33 13.85 5.58 7.61
N ALA A 34 13.76 6.73 8.27
CA ALA A 34 12.72 7.72 8.05
C ALA A 34 12.77 8.30 6.63
N ASP A 35 13.96 8.58 6.11
CA ASP A 35 14.18 9.12 4.75
C ASP A 35 13.85 8.09 3.66
N SER A 36 14.07 6.80 3.93
CA SER A 36 13.72 5.72 3.02
C SER A 36 12.25 5.31 3.06
N MET A 37 11.42 5.94 3.92
CA MET A 37 9.99 5.62 3.99
C MET A 37 9.26 6.06 2.73
N LYS A 38 8.46 5.15 2.16
CA LYS A 38 7.61 5.46 1.00
C LYS A 38 6.21 5.86 1.42
N ASP A 39 5.70 6.93 0.82
CA ASP A 39 4.35 7.43 1.06
C ASP A 39 3.41 7.01 -0.07
N GLN A 40 2.33 6.32 0.28
CA GLN A 40 1.23 5.96 -0.61
C GLN A 40 -0.03 6.73 -0.18
N VAL A 41 -0.42 7.77 -0.92
CA VAL A 41 -1.53 8.67 -0.52
C VAL A 41 -2.63 8.66 -1.58
N GLY A 42 -3.87 8.47 -1.15
CA GLY A 42 -5.04 8.45 -2.04
C GLY A 42 -5.35 7.04 -2.52
N TYR A 43 -5.02 6.74 -3.78
CA TYR A 43 -5.34 5.47 -4.41
C TYR A 43 -4.23 4.99 -5.37
N PRO A 44 -4.14 3.66 -5.62
CA PRO A 44 -3.19 3.09 -6.56
C PRO A 44 -3.30 3.68 -7.97
N SER A 45 -2.16 3.98 -8.60
CA SER A 45 -2.11 4.55 -9.96
C SER A 45 -2.71 3.65 -11.05
N TYR A 46 -2.83 2.33 -10.81
CA TYR A 46 -3.46 1.43 -11.77
C TYR A 46 -4.96 1.65 -11.93
N ILE A 47 -5.63 2.32 -10.99
CA ILE A 47 -7.09 2.48 -11.02
C ILE A 47 -7.53 3.42 -12.13
N ASN A 48 -6.74 4.45 -12.44
CA ASN A 48 -7.02 5.38 -13.53
C ASN A 48 -6.37 4.94 -14.85
N ASN A 49 -5.90 3.70 -14.95
CA ASN A 49 -5.25 3.18 -16.14
C ASN A 49 -5.95 1.89 -16.56
N ASP A 50 -6.89 2.02 -17.49
CA ASP A 50 -7.75 0.92 -17.96
C ASP A 50 -6.94 -0.29 -18.40
N THR A 51 -5.83 -0.08 -19.12
CA THR A 51 -4.95 -1.18 -19.53
C THR A 51 -4.37 -1.94 -18.34
N ARG A 52 -3.90 -1.24 -17.30
CA ARG A 52 -3.36 -1.89 -16.10
C ARG A 52 -4.45 -2.52 -15.26
N PHE A 53 -5.63 -1.92 -15.22
CA PHE A 53 -6.81 -2.48 -14.56
C PHE A 53 -7.20 -3.81 -15.23
N ASP A 54 -7.38 -3.83 -16.55
CA ASP A 54 -7.76 -5.02 -17.30
C ASP A 54 -6.73 -6.14 -17.16
N ILE A 55 -5.43 -5.82 -17.27
CA ILE A 55 -4.35 -6.80 -17.05
C ILE A 55 -4.42 -7.39 -15.63
N LYS A 56 -4.78 -6.57 -14.62
CA LYS A 56 -4.86 -7.00 -13.22
C LYS A 56 -6.01 -7.98 -12.98
N TYR A 57 -7.13 -7.84 -13.72
CA TYR A 57 -8.36 -8.60 -13.52
C TYR A 57 -8.71 -9.56 -14.67
N LYS A 58 -7.85 -9.72 -15.68
CA LYS A 58 -8.09 -10.56 -16.87
C LYS A 58 -8.54 -12.01 -16.59
N ASP A 59 -8.09 -12.58 -15.47
CA ASP A 59 -8.36 -13.97 -15.10
C ASP A 59 -9.59 -14.12 -14.20
N LEU A 60 -10.22 -12.99 -13.80
CA LEU A 60 -11.43 -12.98 -13.00
C LEU A 60 -12.65 -13.00 -13.92
N LYS A 61 -13.46 -14.05 -13.81
CA LYS A 61 -14.73 -14.19 -14.54
C LYS A 61 -15.89 -14.07 -13.56
N ILE A 62 -16.81 -13.16 -13.88
CA ILE A 62 -18.04 -12.91 -13.12
C ILE A 62 -19.21 -13.09 -14.08
N VAL A 63 -20.25 -13.80 -13.63
CA VAL A 63 -21.48 -14.07 -14.40
C VAL A 63 -22.64 -13.33 -13.73
N SER A 64 -23.52 -12.73 -14.53
CA SER A 64 -24.76 -12.14 -14.02
C SER A 64 -25.58 -13.18 -13.25
N ASP A 65 -26.20 -12.78 -12.14
CA ASP A 65 -27.20 -13.58 -11.40
C ASP A 65 -26.72 -14.91 -10.79
N ASP A 66 -25.40 -15.13 -10.69
CA ASP A 66 -24.82 -16.32 -10.03
C ASP A 66 -23.86 -15.95 -8.89
N LEU A 67 -24.45 -15.56 -7.75
CA LEU A 67 -23.68 -15.12 -6.58
C LEU A 67 -22.72 -16.20 -6.06
N PHE A 68 -23.15 -17.46 -6.06
CA PHE A 68 -22.36 -18.56 -5.50
C PHE A 68 -21.12 -18.84 -6.34
N HIS A 69 -21.27 -18.99 -7.66
CA HIS A 69 -20.11 -19.21 -8.53
C HIS A 69 -19.21 -17.98 -8.60
N ASN A 70 -19.78 -16.77 -8.55
CA ASN A 70 -18.98 -15.54 -8.46
C ASN A 70 -18.12 -15.53 -7.18
N ARG A 71 -18.67 -15.96 -6.05
CA ARG A 71 -17.91 -16.06 -4.79
C ARG A 71 -16.76 -17.06 -4.90
N LEU A 72 -17.00 -18.22 -5.50
CA LEU A 72 -15.95 -19.22 -5.74
C LEU A 72 -14.86 -18.71 -6.69
N SER A 73 -15.25 -18.03 -7.78
CA SER A 73 -14.33 -17.39 -8.73
C SER A 73 -13.44 -16.35 -8.05
N LEU A 74 -14.01 -15.51 -7.18
CA LEU A 74 -13.25 -14.52 -6.41
C LEU A 74 -12.22 -15.17 -5.47
N ILE A 75 -12.63 -16.21 -4.73
CA ILE A 75 -11.72 -16.94 -3.83
C ILE A 75 -10.57 -17.57 -4.63
N LYS A 76 -10.88 -18.26 -5.73
CA LYS A 76 -9.88 -18.89 -6.60
C LYS A 76 -8.93 -17.86 -7.21
N PHE A 77 -9.46 -16.72 -7.67
CA PHE A 77 -8.67 -15.63 -8.20
C PHE A 77 -7.69 -15.06 -7.16
N ALA A 78 -8.16 -14.77 -5.94
CA ALA A 78 -7.33 -14.28 -4.85
C ALA A 78 -6.22 -15.28 -4.48
N HIS A 79 -6.56 -16.57 -4.39
CA HIS A 79 -5.60 -17.62 -4.08
C HIS A 79 -4.52 -17.76 -5.16
N ASN A 80 -4.92 -17.82 -6.43
CA ASN A 80 -3.98 -17.90 -7.56
C ASN A 80 -3.07 -16.67 -7.62
N ARG A 81 -3.61 -15.48 -7.38
CA ARG A 81 -2.83 -14.24 -7.31
C ARG A 81 -1.78 -14.28 -6.20
N MET A 82 -2.14 -14.81 -5.03
CA MET A 82 -1.21 -15.01 -3.92
C MET A 82 -0.11 -16.02 -4.28
N LEU A 83 -0.47 -17.19 -4.80
CA LEU A 83 0.49 -18.22 -5.22
C LEU A 83 1.43 -17.71 -6.33
N ASN A 84 0.91 -16.90 -7.26
CA ASN A 84 1.70 -16.31 -8.33
C ASN A 84 2.77 -15.32 -7.86
N LYS A 85 2.75 -14.89 -6.58
CA LYS A 85 3.81 -14.08 -5.97
C LYS A 85 4.95 -14.93 -5.42
N LEU A 86 4.74 -16.23 -5.24
CA LEU A 86 5.78 -17.13 -4.73
C LEU A 86 7.01 -17.08 -5.64
N ARG A 87 8.20 -16.96 -5.06
CA ARG A 87 9.50 -16.84 -5.77
C ARG A 87 9.64 -15.60 -6.67
N LYS A 88 8.74 -14.62 -6.60
CA LYS A 88 8.91 -13.31 -7.25
C LYS A 88 9.43 -12.28 -6.27
N LYS A 89 10.10 -11.25 -6.78
CA LYS A 89 10.48 -10.08 -5.96
C LYS A 89 9.22 -9.38 -5.47
N VAL A 90 9.27 -8.87 -4.24
CA VAL A 90 8.19 -8.07 -3.67
C VAL A 90 8.01 -6.80 -4.50
N ASP A 91 6.78 -6.57 -4.96
CA ASP A 91 6.40 -5.34 -5.63
C ASP A 91 6.10 -4.25 -4.60
N LYS A 92 7.00 -3.29 -4.46
CA LYS A 92 6.86 -2.15 -3.54
C LYS A 92 5.85 -1.10 -4.00
N SER A 93 5.23 -1.28 -5.17
CA SER A 93 4.15 -0.42 -5.66
C SER A 93 2.76 -0.96 -5.33
N GLU A 94 2.67 -2.20 -4.83
CA GLU A 94 1.41 -2.80 -4.43
C GLU A 94 0.93 -2.20 -3.10
N TRP A 95 -0.35 -1.85 -3.07
CA TRP A 95 -0.98 -1.30 -1.87
C TRP A 95 -1.43 -2.44 -0.95
N PRO A 96 -1.26 -2.29 0.36
CA PRO A 96 -1.64 -3.31 1.33
C PRO A 96 -3.16 -3.47 1.48
N MET A 97 -3.93 -2.42 1.15
CA MET A 97 -5.38 -2.35 1.32
C MET A 97 -6.07 -1.86 0.04
N ASP A 98 -7.35 -2.21 -0.08
CA ASP A 98 -8.20 -1.69 -1.15
C ASP A 98 -8.45 -0.18 -0.97
N PRO A 99 -8.50 0.58 -2.07
CA PRO A 99 -8.62 2.04 -2.07
C PRO A 99 -9.92 2.57 -1.44
N GLN A 100 -10.93 1.72 -1.31
CA GLN A 100 -12.23 2.08 -0.72
C GLN A 100 -12.18 2.10 0.81
N THR A 101 -11.12 1.52 1.40
CA THR A 101 -10.91 1.56 2.85
C THR A 101 -10.50 2.98 3.25
N ILE A 102 -11.13 3.58 4.26
CA ILE A 102 -10.62 4.82 4.85
C ILE A 102 -9.77 4.43 6.04
N ASN A 103 -8.45 4.35 5.85
CA ASN A 103 -7.51 4.04 6.92
C ASN A 103 -6.15 4.74 6.70
N ALA A 104 -5.27 4.60 7.70
CA ALA A 104 -3.85 4.87 7.55
C ALA A 104 -3.07 3.71 8.19
N MET A 105 -2.08 3.18 7.47
CA MET A 105 -1.32 2.01 7.92
C MET A 105 0.17 2.17 7.67
N TYR A 106 0.99 1.56 8.53
CA TYR A 106 2.41 1.40 8.32
C TYR A 106 2.73 -0.06 7.99
N SER A 107 3.41 -0.30 6.87
CA SER A 107 3.90 -1.62 6.47
C SER A 107 5.38 -1.77 6.80
N PHE A 108 5.68 -2.59 7.81
CA PHE A 108 7.07 -2.84 8.24
C PHE A 108 7.93 -3.40 7.10
N ASN A 109 7.42 -4.38 6.36
CA ASN A 109 8.16 -5.06 5.29
C ASN A 109 8.45 -4.14 4.09
N GLN A 110 7.63 -3.11 3.88
CA GLN A 110 7.83 -2.15 2.79
C GLN A 110 8.50 -0.85 3.24
N ASN A 111 8.63 -0.64 4.56
CA ASN A 111 8.99 0.65 5.17
C ASN A 111 8.16 1.78 4.56
N GLY A 112 6.83 1.67 4.63
CA GLY A 112 5.94 2.62 3.93
C GLY A 112 4.70 2.94 4.73
N MET A 113 4.23 4.18 4.59
CA MET A 113 2.94 4.63 5.11
C MET A 113 1.94 4.70 3.97
N SER A 114 0.79 4.07 4.15
CA SER A 114 -0.37 4.23 3.27
C SER A 114 -1.44 5.07 3.97
N LYS A 115 -2.05 5.97 3.22
CA LYS A 115 -3.27 6.68 3.59
C LYS A 115 -4.26 6.54 2.45
N GLU A 116 -5.18 5.63 2.62
CA GLU A 116 -6.22 5.35 1.64
C GLU A 116 -7.31 6.44 1.69
N HIS A 117 -7.90 6.74 0.54
CA HIS A 117 -9.02 7.65 0.43
C HIS A 117 -10.09 7.04 -0.47
N ALA A 118 -11.33 7.01 0.01
CA ALA A 118 -12.44 6.44 -0.76
C ALA A 118 -12.56 7.15 -2.11
N ILE A 119 -12.47 6.37 -3.18
CA ILE A 119 -12.81 6.83 -4.52
C ILE A 119 -14.34 6.95 -4.56
N LYS A 120 -14.86 8.16 -4.83
CA LYS A 120 -16.24 8.29 -5.30
C LYS A 120 -16.33 7.59 -6.65
N LEU A 121 -16.79 6.35 -6.67
CA LEU A 121 -17.19 5.70 -7.90
C LEU A 121 -18.34 6.53 -8.51
N PRO A 122 -18.32 6.85 -9.82
CA PRO A 122 -19.47 7.46 -10.47
C PRO A 122 -20.68 6.57 -10.25
N SER A 123 -21.78 7.17 -9.81
CA SER A 123 -23.12 6.55 -9.76
C SER A 123 -23.60 6.20 -11.15
#